data_AF-A0A952WED2-F1
#
_entry.id   AF-A0A952WED2-F1
#
_cell.length_a   1.000
_cell.length_b   1.000
_cell.length_c   1.000
_cell.angle_alpha   90.00
_cell.angle_beta   90.00
_cell.angle_gamma   90.00
#
_symmetry.space_group_name_H-M   'P 1'
#
loop_
_entity.id
_entity.type
_entity.pdbx_description
1 polymer ?
#
loop_
_entity_poly.entity_id
_entity_poly.type
_entity_poly.pdbx_seq_one_letter_code
_entity_poly.pdbx_strand_id
1 'polypeptide(L)'
;MAAIAYSVIATLPDQSTAREYTAWLEDGHVDEVIKHGAHSAMIVRLTDPPTPIQVETRYIFANRQVFDRYISHAAPGLRAEGLRRFPPERGITFERRVGKVV
;
A
#
# COMPACT_ATOMS: atom_id res chain seq x y z
N MET A 1 18.68 -10.14 -11.26
CA MET A 1 18.20 -9.84 -9.90
C MET A 1 16.69 -9.95 -9.90
N ALA A 2 16.07 -10.62 -8.91
CA ALA A 2 14.62 -10.77 -8.87
C ALA A 2 13.94 -9.47 -8.40
N ALA A 3 12.82 -9.11 -9.03
CA ALA A 3 11.99 -8.00 -8.59
C ALA A 3 11.34 -8.32 -7.22
N ILE A 4 11.05 -7.27 -6.45
CA ILE A 4 10.38 -7.38 -5.15
C ILE A 4 8.94 -6.92 -5.30
N ALA A 5 8.00 -7.74 -4.86
CA ALA A 5 6.60 -7.34 -4.68
C ALA A 5 6.40 -6.92 -3.22
N TYR A 6 5.94 -5.69 -3.01
CA TYR A 6 5.58 -5.16 -1.70
C TYR A 6 4.08 -4.88 -1.68
N SER A 7 3.35 -5.60 -0.83
CA SER A 7 1.91 -5.44 -0.67
C SER A 7 1.59 -4.76 0.64
N VAL A 8 0.65 -3.82 0.59
CA VAL A 8 0.00 -3.22 1.76
C VAL A 8 -1.48 -3.51 1.66
N ILE A 9 -2.02 -4.23 2.63
CA ILE A 9 -3.44 -4.60 2.68
C ILE A 9 -4.07 -3.78 3.80
N ALA A 10 -4.99 -2.89 3.45
CA ALA A 10 -5.82 -2.16 4.39
C ALA A 10 -7.12 -2.93 4.62
N THR A 11 -7.43 -3.27 5.86
CA THR A 11 -8.74 -3.75 6.27
C THR A 11 -9.55 -2.58 6.80
N LEU A 12 -10.76 -2.40 6.27
CA LEU A 12 -11.55 -1.19 6.41
C LEU A 12 -12.93 -1.52 7.01
N PRO A 13 -13.50 -0.65 7.86
CA PRO A 13 -14.73 -0.95 8.60
C PRO A 13 -15.98 -0.95 7.72
N ASP A 14 -15.99 -0.15 6.65
CA ASP A 14 -17.17 0.10 5.83
C ASP A 14 -16.80 0.55 4.40
N GLN A 15 -17.83 0.62 3.54
CA GLN A 15 -17.66 0.99 2.13
C GLN A 15 -17.32 2.46 1.92
N SER A 16 -17.72 3.36 2.82
CA SER A 16 -17.44 4.78 2.70
C SER A 16 -15.96 5.06 2.95
N THR A 17 -15.43 4.51 4.04
CA THR A 17 -14.01 4.55 4.39
C THR A 17 -13.17 3.91 3.29
N ALA A 18 -13.66 2.84 2.66
CA ALA A 18 -12.95 2.23 1.55
C ALA A 18 -12.89 3.08 0.29
N ARG A 19 -13.97 3.80 -0.07
CA ARG A 19 -13.94 4.75 -1.19
C ARG A 19 -13.00 5.91 -0.90
N GLU A 20 -13.03 6.47 0.31
CA GLU A 20 -12.13 7.54 0.74
C GLU A 20 -10.66 7.09 0.68
N TYR A 21 -10.36 5.89 1.18
CA TYR A 21 -9.01 5.32 1.14
C TYR A 21 -8.53 5.10 -0.29
N THR A 22 -9.35 4.50 -1.16
CA THR A 22 -9.02 4.30 -2.57
C THR A 22 -8.79 5.63 -3.29
N ALA A 23 -9.65 6.64 -3.09
CA ALA A 23 -9.48 7.95 -3.70
C ALA A 23 -8.15 8.60 -3.28
N TRP A 24 -7.78 8.53 -2.00
CA TRP A 24 -6.47 9.03 -1.54
C TRP A 24 -5.28 8.28 -2.17
N LEU A 25 -5.41 6.98 -2.41
CA LEU A 25 -4.38 6.21 -3.11
C LEU A 25 -4.22 6.69 -4.56
N GLU A 26 -5.34 6.90 -5.25
CA GLU A 26 -5.42 7.36 -6.65
C GLU A 26 -4.97 8.82 -6.80
N ASP A 27 -5.28 9.69 -5.83
CA ASP A 27 -4.98 11.12 -5.85
C ASP A 27 -3.52 11.47 -5.49
N GLY A 28 -2.63 10.48 -5.47
CA GLY A 28 -1.18 10.71 -5.48
C GLY A 28 -0.35 9.96 -4.45
N HIS A 29 -0.95 9.21 -3.50
CA HIS A 29 -0.13 8.41 -2.57
C HIS A 29 0.67 7.34 -3.32
N VAL A 30 0.04 6.67 -4.28
CA VAL A 30 0.71 5.66 -5.12
C VAL A 30 1.82 6.29 -5.96
N ASP A 31 1.58 7.48 -6.52
CA ASP A 31 2.56 8.20 -7.34
C ASP A 31 3.81 8.55 -6.54
N GLU A 32 3.67 8.95 -5.28
CA GLU A 32 4.81 9.21 -4.42
C GLU A 32 5.61 7.93 -4.13
N VAL A 33 4.98 6.76 -3.99
CA VAL A 33 5.73 5.50 -3.86
C VAL A 33 6.50 5.16 -5.13
N ILE A 34 5.88 5.36 -6.31
CA ILE A 34 6.52 5.17 -7.62
C ILE A 34 7.73 6.10 -7.77
N LYS A 35 7.56 7.39 -7.47
CA LYS A 35 8.62 8.40 -7.50
C LYS A 35 9.80 8.06 -6.60
N HIS A 36 9.58 7.33 -5.50
CA HIS A 36 10.63 6.88 -4.58
C HIS A 36 11.21 5.49 -4.89
N GLY A 37 10.83 4.87 -6.01
CA GLY A 37 11.57 3.74 -6.60
C GLY A 37 10.74 2.51 -6.98
N ALA A 38 9.42 2.49 -6.75
CA ALA A 38 8.59 1.44 -7.32
C ALA A 38 8.48 1.62 -8.85
N HIS A 39 8.64 0.55 -9.60
CA HIS A 39 8.51 0.52 -11.05
C HIS A 39 7.05 0.54 -11.50
N SER A 40 6.17 -0.12 -10.75
CA SER A 40 4.74 -0.15 -11.01
C SER A 40 3.96 -0.36 -9.72
N ALA A 41 2.67 -0.02 -9.75
CA ALA A 41 1.75 -0.23 -8.65
C ALA A 41 0.37 -0.65 -9.16
N MET A 42 -0.37 -1.39 -8.32
CA MET A 42 -1.79 -1.67 -8.53
C MET A 42 -2.54 -1.38 -7.25
N ILE A 43 -3.75 -0.82 -7.38
CA ILE A 43 -4.75 -0.74 -6.31
C ILE A 43 -5.80 -1.80 -6.61
N VAL A 44 -6.00 -2.73 -5.67
CA VAL A 44 -6.83 -3.92 -5.87
C VAL A 44 -7.83 -4.01 -4.75
N ARG A 45 -9.12 -3.96 -5.08
CA ARG A 45 -10.18 -4.30 -4.14
C ARG A 45 -10.26 -5.82 -4.01
N LEU A 46 -10.02 -6.36 -2.82
CA LEU A 46 -10.20 -7.79 -2.56
C LEU A 46 -11.69 -8.06 -2.35
N THR A 47 -12.24 -8.99 -3.13
CA THR A 47 -13.68 -9.32 -3.15
C THR A 47 -14.00 -10.75 -2.77
N ASP A 48 -12.98 -11.60 -2.61
CA ASP A 48 -13.12 -13.00 -2.19
C ASP A 48 -12.07 -13.34 -1.11
N PRO A 49 -12.49 -13.56 0.16
CA PRO A 49 -13.86 -13.41 0.64
C PRO A 49 -14.34 -11.95 0.59
N PRO A 50 -15.65 -11.68 0.49
CA PRO A 50 -16.19 -10.32 0.40
C PRO A 50 -16.08 -9.53 1.70
N THR A 51 -15.89 -10.23 2.82
CA THR A 51 -15.69 -9.64 4.15
C THR A 51 -14.48 -10.28 4.85
N PRO A 52 -13.67 -9.50 5.56
CA PRO A 52 -13.80 -8.05 5.77
C PRO A 52 -13.48 -7.25 4.49
N ILE A 53 -13.85 -5.98 4.46
CA ILE A 53 -13.55 -5.11 3.32
C ILE A 53 -12.04 -4.86 3.29
N GLN A 54 -11.39 -5.21 2.18
CA GLN A 54 -9.94 -5.05 2.05
C GLN A 54 -9.53 -4.41 0.72
N VAL A 55 -8.58 -3.48 0.79
CA VAL A 55 -7.91 -2.91 -0.39
C VAL A 55 -6.42 -3.22 -0.28
N GLU A 56 -5.88 -3.90 -1.29
CA GLU A 56 -4.46 -4.16 -1.45
C GLU A 56 -3.85 -3.13 -2.41
N THR A 57 -2.76 -2.49 -1.99
CA THR A 57 -1.82 -1.88 -2.94
C THR A 57 -0.61 -2.77 -3.11
N ARG A 58 -0.29 -3.12 -4.35
CA ARG A 58 0.89 -3.95 -4.68
C ARG A 58 1.87 -3.13 -5.51
N TYR A 59 3.07 -2.94 -4.96
CA TYR A 59 4.17 -2.20 -5.59
C TYR A 59 5.26 -3.17 -6.04
N ILE A 60 5.77 -2.99 -7.25
CA ILE A 60 6.89 -3.78 -7.78
C ILE A 60 8.15 -2.93 -7.81
N PHE A 61 9.20 -3.39 -7.15
CA PHE A 61 10.53 -2.79 -7.18
C PHE A 61 11.46 -3.63 -8.04
N ALA A 62 12.34 -2.98 -8.81
CA ALA A 62 13.24 -3.66 -9.74
C ALA A 62 14.15 -4.70 -9.06
N ASN A 63 14.54 -4.46 -7.81
CA ASN A 63 15.33 -5.38 -7.00
C ASN A 63 15.27 -5.03 -5.50
N ARG A 64 15.91 -5.85 -4.67
CA ARG A 64 15.98 -5.69 -3.21
C ARG A 64 16.64 -4.37 -2.77
N GLN A 65 17.69 -3.93 -3.43
CA GLN A 65 18.42 -2.71 -3.05
C GLN A 65 17.53 -1.46 -3.19
N VAL A 66 16.76 -1.37 -4.29
CA VAL A 66 15.83 -0.25 -4.51
C VAL A 66 14.72 -0.26 -3.45
N PHE A 67 14.17 -1.43 -3.16
CA PHE A 67 13.17 -1.59 -2.09
C PHE A 67 13.70 -1.17 -0.72
N ASP A 68 14.89 -1.62 -0.33
CA ASP A 68 15.48 -1.27 0.96
C ASP A 68 15.73 0.24 1.08
N ARG A 69 16.20 0.90 0.02
CA ARG A 69 16.34 2.36 -0.02
C ARG A 69 15.00 3.06 0.21
N TYR A 70 13.94 2.63 -0.48
CA TYR A 70 12.58 3.15 -0.29
C TYR A 70 12.12 2.99 1.17
N ILE A 71 12.30 1.81 1.76
CA ILE A 71 11.90 1.52 3.14
C ILE A 71 12.62 2.41 4.15
N SER A 72 13.91 2.68 3.95
CA SER A 72 14.69 3.49 4.89
C SER A 72 14.41 5.00 4.77
N HIS A 73 14.11 5.51 3.58
CA HIS A 73 14.10 6.96 3.34
C HIS A 73 12.71 7.56 3.12
N ALA A 74 11.84 6.87 2.37
CA ALA A 74 10.55 7.43 1.94
C ALA A 74 9.37 6.82 2.71
N ALA A 75 9.41 5.51 2.95
CA ALA A 75 8.32 4.80 3.59
C ALA A 75 7.90 5.35 4.97
N PRO A 76 8.78 5.83 5.86
CA PRO A 76 8.37 6.34 7.17
C PRO A 76 7.42 7.54 7.08
N GLY A 77 7.72 8.53 6.23
CA GLY A 77 6.88 9.71 6.04
C GLY A 77 5.53 9.38 5.41
N LEU A 78 5.55 8.56 4.35
CA LEU A 78 4.33 8.12 3.66
C LEU A 78 3.41 7.29 4.58
N ARG A 79 3.99 6.45 5.45
CA ARG A 79 3.23 5.69 6.45
C ARG A 79 2.64 6.60 7.52
N ALA A 80 3.39 7.59 7.99
CA ALA A 80 2.91 8.54 8.97
C ALA A 80 1.71 9.34 8.42
N GLU A 81 1.75 9.73 7.15
CA GLU A 81 0.60 10.37 6.50
C GLU A 81 -0.61 9.43 6.46
N GLY A 82 -0.41 8.18 6.03
CA GLY A 82 -1.46 7.16 6.00
C GLY A 82 -2.11 6.96 7.37
N LEU A 83 -1.31 6.83 8.44
CA LEU A 83 -1.81 6.70 9.81
C LEU A 83 -2.55 7.94 10.31
N ARG A 84 -2.15 9.14 9.88
CA ARG A 84 -2.84 10.39 10.25
C ARG A 84 -4.23 10.49 9.59
N ARG A 85 -4.36 10.07 8.33
CA ARG A 85 -5.64 10.12 7.57
C ARG A 85 -6.55 8.94 7.90
N PHE A 86 -5.96 7.76 8.07
CA PHE A 86 -6.64 6.48 8.26
C PHE A 86 -6.18 5.79 9.56
N PRO A 87 -6.39 6.43 10.72
CA PRO A 87 -5.94 5.92 12.00
C PRO A 87 -6.68 4.65 12.45
N PRO A 88 -6.06 3.79 13.28
CA PRO A 88 -6.71 2.62 13.87
C PRO A 88 -7.98 2.92 14.66
N GLU A 89 -8.11 4.12 15.22
CA GLU A 89 -9.29 4.61 15.95
C GLU A 89 -10.54 4.66 15.06
N ARG A 90 -10.37 4.70 13.72
CA ARG A 90 -11.46 4.53 12.74
C ARG A 90 -11.76 3.06 12.42
N GLY A 91 -11.15 2.09 13.10
CA GLY A 91 -11.30 0.66 12.83
C GLY A 91 -10.48 0.14 11.65
N ILE A 92 -9.46 0.88 11.22
CA ILE A 92 -8.62 0.55 10.05
C ILE A 92 -7.38 -0.21 10.52
N THR A 93 -7.03 -1.30 9.85
CA THR A 93 -5.78 -2.03 10.13
C THR A 93 -4.98 -2.24 8.85
N PHE A 94 -3.66 -2.35 9.00
CA PHE A 94 -2.74 -2.51 7.87
C PHE A 94 -1.86 -3.75 8.06
N GLU A 95 -1.85 -4.60 7.04
CA GLU A 95 -0.88 -5.69 6.91
C GLU A 95 0.11 -5.36 5.78
N ARG A 96 1.36 -5.79 5.95
CA ARG A 96 2.43 -5.56 4.96
C ARG A 96 3.11 -6.88 4.64
N ARG A 97 3.26 -7.18 3.36
CA ARG A 97 3.93 -8.39 2.87
C ARG A 97 5.01 -8.02 1.88
N VAL A 98 6.13 -8.75 1.91
CA VAL A 98 7.24 -8.60 0.97
C VAL A 98 7.52 -9.95 0.35
N GLY A 99 7.58 -10.02 -0.98
CA GLY A 99 7.87 -11.22 -1.75
C GLY A 99 8.83 -10.96 -2.89
N LYS A 100 9.36 -12.04 -3.47
CA LYS A 100 10.12 -11.99 -4.72
C LYS A 100 9.19 -12.37 -5.87
N VAL A 101 9.30 -11.68 -7.00
CA VAL A 101 8.67 -12.11 -8.25
C VAL A 101 9.53 -13.21 -8.87
N VAL A 102 8.91 -14.29 -9.32
CA VAL A 102 9.55 -15.48 -9.92
C VAL A 102 9.03 -15.75 -11.32
#